data_AF-A0A1I8FSY1-F1
#
_entry.id   AF-A0A1I8FSY1-F1
#
_cell.length_a   1.000
_cell.length_b   1.000
_cell.length_c   1.000
_cell.angle_alpha   90.00
_cell.angle_beta   90.00
_cell.angle_gamma   90.00
#
_symmetry.space_group_name_H-M   'P 1'
#
loop_
_entity.id
_entity.type
_entity.pdbx_description
1 polymer ?
#
loop_
_entity_poly.entity_id
_entity_poly.type
_entity_poly.pdbx_seq_one_letter_code
_entity_poly.pdbx_strand_id
1 'polypeptide(L)'
;SCDQAVLVAGGWNPDAGLDGTEAAVARVHAKLRDVGFSAAAVQTFYADRRSRRLADTVAENLHAAGGMKVAFQQHLQRLCRTDYCVNNLVIYLRSPALLDGSLLLWDFNNDYDVSRDEEYSPEELLADLSQCKARRVVVFLDSNFAERLAEQLRDLPNVAVLAASSKNNYAPDSLMSEVFFSNSSHLASPGDSRA
;
A
#
# COMPACT_ATOMS: atom_id res chain seq x y z
N SER A 1 6.11 19.12 -5.71
CA SER A 1 5.52 17.95 -6.38
C SER A 1 4.18 17.64 -5.72
N CYS A 2 3.22 17.12 -6.49
CA CYS A 2 1.88 16.67 -6.04
C CYS A 2 1.78 15.14 -6.08
N ASP A 3 2.91 14.45 -6.01
CA ASP A 3 2.95 12.98 -5.95
C ASP A 3 2.70 12.53 -4.52
N GLN A 4 1.92 11.47 -4.34
CA GLN A 4 1.48 10.97 -3.03
C GLN A 4 1.66 9.46 -3.00
N ALA A 5 2.04 8.92 -1.84
CA ALA A 5 2.19 7.49 -1.65
C ALA A 5 1.53 7.03 -0.36
N VAL A 6 0.89 5.86 -0.42
CA VAL A 6 0.24 5.21 0.70
C VAL A 6 0.75 3.77 0.79
N LEU A 7 1.37 3.42 1.91
CA LEU A 7 1.87 2.07 2.20
C LEU A 7 0.98 1.47 3.29
N VAL A 8 0.48 0.25 3.09
CA VAL A 8 -0.31 -0.50 4.06
C VAL A 8 0.38 -1.85 4.25
N ALA A 9 0.85 -2.13 5.47
CA ALA A 9 1.58 -3.36 5.74
C ALA A 9 1.52 -3.84 7.19
N GLY A 10 2.03 -5.05 7.47
CA GLY A 10 2.29 -5.56 8.82
C GLY A 10 1.50 -6.82 9.19
N GLY A 11 0.34 -7.04 8.57
CA GLY A 11 -0.50 -8.21 8.80
C GLY A 11 -1.32 -8.19 10.07
N TRP A 12 -2.20 -9.20 10.22
CA TRP A 12 -3.29 -9.17 11.20
C TRP A 12 -2.82 -9.10 12.65
N ASN A 13 -1.77 -9.83 13.00
CA ASN A 13 -1.18 -9.81 14.32
C ASN A 13 0.34 -10.12 14.20
N PRO A 14 1.13 -10.03 15.29
CA PRO A 14 2.57 -10.23 15.21
C PRO A 14 3.02 -11.59 14.64
N ASP A 15 2.18 -12.62 14.75
CA ASP A 15 2.46 -13.98 14.29
C ASP A 15 1.93 -14.25 12.87
N ALA A 16 0.99 -13.42 12.41
CA ALA A 16 0.33 -13.51 11.12
C ALA A 16 0.85 -12.45 10.13
N GLY A 17 2.08 -11.96 10.29
CA GLY A 17 2.74 -11.07 9.34
C GLY A 17 3.38 -11.84 8.17
N LEU A 18 3.62 -11.15 7.05
CA LEU A 18 4.53 -11.66 6.03
C LEU A 18 5.98 -11.40 6.46
N ASP A 19 6.87 -12.37 6.25
CA ASP A 19 8.28 -12.22 6.57
C ASP A 19 8.91 -11.05 5.80
N GLY A 20 9.89 -10.39 6.43
CA GLY A 20 10.64 -9.28 5.85
C GLY A 20 9.83 -8.00 5.60
N THR A 21 8.59 -7.90 6.11
CA THR A 21 7.69 -6.77 5.82
C THR A 21 8.26 -5.41 6.25
N GLU A 22 8.93 -5.31 7.39
CA GLU A 22 9.62 -4.08 7.80
C GLU A 22 10.70 -3.65 6.79
N ALA A 23 11.53 -4.60 6.34
CA ALA A 23 12.59 -4.34 5.37
C ALA A 23 12.01 -3.95 4.01
N ALA A 24 10.91 -4.59 3.59
CA ALA A 24 10.19 -4.26 2.38
C ALA A 24 9.64 -2.83 2.41
N VAL A 25 8.94 -2.45 3.50
CA VAL A 25 8.41 -1.09 3.70
C VAL A 25 9.54 -0.07 3.71
N ALA A 26 10.64 -0.33 4.43
CA ALA A 26 11.80 0.55 4.46
C ALA A 26 12.41 0.75 3.05
N ARG A 27 12.53 -0.32 2.25
CA ARG A 27 13.03 -0.25 0.86
C ARG A 27 12.11 0.56 -0.05
N VAL A 28 10.80 0.29 0.00
CA VAL A 28 9.81 1.03 -0.81
C VAL A 28 9.82 2.51 -0.43
N HIS A 29 9.84 2.82 0.86
CA HIS A 29 9.93 4.19 1.34
C HIS A 29 11.21 4.88 0.86
N ALA A 30 12.38 4.27 1.08
CA ALA A 30 13.66 4.80 0.60
C ALA A 30 13.63 5.04 -0.91
N LYS A 31 12.99 4.14 -1.67
CA LYS A 31 12.89 4.28 -3.12
C LYS A 31 12.00 5.44 -3.54
N LEU A 32 10.84 5.62 -2.89
CA LEU A 32 9.96 6.76 -3.14
C LEU A 32 10.68 8.09 -2.85
N ARG A 33 11.50 8.13 -1.79
CA ARG A 33 12.34 9.30 -1.47
C ARG A 33 13.40 9.57 -2.54
N ASP A 34 14.07 8.53 -3.02
CA ASP A 34 15.05 8.60 -4.11
C ASP A 34 14.45 9.16 -5.40
N VAL A 35 13.23 8.75 -5.74
CA VAL A 35 12.52 9.27 -6.93
C VAL A 35 11.76 10.58 -6.68
N GLY A 36 11.99 11.26 -5.54
CA GLY A 36 11.58 12.65 -5.33
C GLY A 36 10.24 12.86 -4.60
N PHE A 37 9.60 11.83 -4.06
CA PHE A 37 8.46 12.01 -3.15
C PHE A 37 8.95 12.65 -1.86
N SER A 38 8.28 13.69 -1.36
CA SER A 38 8.61 14.28 -0.05
C SER A 38 8.27 13.31 1.10
N ALA A 39 8.90 13.45 2.26
CA ALA A 39 8.59 12.57 3.40
C ALA A 39 7.10 12.66 3.78
N ALA A 40 6.57 13.89 3.89
CA ALA A 40 5.16 14.14 4.18
C ALA A 40 4.19 13.57 3.13
N ALA A 41 4.65 13.34 1.89
CA ALA A 41 3.83 12.75 0.84
C ALA A 41 3.73 11.22 0.91
N VAL A 42 4.51 10.55 1.78
CA VAL A 42 4.50 9.10 1.94
C VAL A 42 3.88 8.75 3.29
N GLN A 43 2.63 8.29 3.29
CA GLN A 43 1.93 7.85 4.49
C GLN A 43 2.01 6.33 4.63
N THR A 44 2.43 5.85 5.79
CA THR A 44 2.62 4.42 6.06
C THR A 44 1.69 3.98 7.18
N PHE A 45 0.78 3.07 6.89
CA PHE A 45 -0.12 2.41 7.83
C PHE A 45 0.48 1.04 8.14
N TYR A 46 0.91 0.83 9.39
CA TYR A 46 1.61 -0.38 9.79
C TYR A 46 0.95 -1.10 10.96
N ALA A 47 0.71 -2.38 10.76
CA ALA A 47 0.07 -3.29 11.70
C ALA A 47 1.09 -3.86 12.70
N ASP A 48 1.74 -2.96 13.44
CA ASP A 48 2.46 -3.23 14.70
C ASP A 48 2.79 -1.86 15.33
N ARG A 49 2.39 -1.68 16.59
CA ARG A 49 2.64 -0.41 17.31
C ARG A 49 4.07 -0.29 17.83
N ARG A 50 4.90 -1.34 17.73
CA ARG A 50 6.20 -1.45 18.39
C ARG A 50 7.38 -1.64 17.43
N SER A 51 7.16 -1.53 16.12
CA SER A 51 8.25 -1.61 15.14
C SER A 51 9.23 -0.45 15.31
N ARG A 52 10.33 -0.70 16.05
CA ARG A 52 11.40 0.28 16.27
C ARG A 52 12.16 0.57 14.99
N ARG A 53 12.38 -0.47 14.17
CA ARG A 53 13.12 -0.35 12.90
C ARG A 53 12.38 0.55 11.91
N LEU A 54 11.06 0.43 11.83
CA LEU A 54 10.27 1.34 11.00
C LEU A 54 10.16 2.73 11.60
N ALA A 55 10.05 2.86 12.93
CA ALA A 55 10.08 4.17 13.57
C ALA A 55 11.33 4.96 13.15
N ASP A 56 12.52 4.35 13.13
CA ASP A 56 13.75 5.05 12.72
C ASP A 56 13.75 5.46 11.23
N THR A 57 12.95 4.80 10.39
CA THR A 57 12.95 5.00 8.92
C THR A 57 11.81 5.90 8.43
N VAL A 58 10.62 5.79 9.05
CA VAL A 58 9.36 6.40 8.58
C VAL A 58 8.57 7.12 9.68
N ALA A 59 9.19 7.40 10.85
CA ALA A 59 8.54 7.96 12.06
C ALA A 59 7.50 9.04 11.80
N GLU A 60 7.80 10.03 10.96
CA GLU A 60 6.95 11.19 10.75
C GLU A 60 5.57 10.85 10.16
N ASN A 61 5.44 9.70 9.49
CA ASN A 61 4.23 9.32 8.76
C ASN A 61 3.81 7.88 9.03
N LEU A 62 4.19 7.33 10.19
CA LEU A 62 3.82 5.99 10.62
C LEU A 62 2.51 6.02 11.44
N HIS A 63 1.45 5.48 10.85
CA HIS A 63 0.15 5.28 11.49
C HIS A 63 0.07 3.87 12.04
N ALA A 64 -0.06 3.77 13.35
CA ALA A 64 -0.06 2.48 14.04
C ALA A 64 -1.43 1.78 13.97
N ALA A 65 -1.40 0.46 14.07
CA ALA A 65 -2.47 -0.54 14.04
C ALA A 65 -3.90 -0.17 14.52
N GLY A 66 -4.08 0.73 15.50
CA GLY A 66 -5.42 1.07 16.01
C GLY A 66 -6.24 1.88 15.02
N GLY A 67 -7.38 1.35 14.55
CA GLY A 67 -8.23 2.03 13.57
C GLY A 67 -7.57 2.18 12.19
N MET A 68 -6.58 1.33 11.89
CA MET A 68 -5.77 1.38 10.68
C MET A 68 -6.63 1.38 9.42
N LYS A 69 -7.63 0.49 9.34
CA LYS A 69 -8.57 0.43 8.21
C LYS A 69 -9.23 1.77 7.93
N VAL A 70 -9.89 2.33 8.94
CA VAL A 70 -10.62 3.60 8.83
C VAL A 70 -9.68 4.75 8.48
N ALA A 71 -8.53 4.84 9.14
CA ALA A 71 -7.54 5.90 8.89
C ALA A 71 -6.99 5.83 7.46
N PHE A 72 -6.68 4.64 6.99
CA PHE A 72 -6.24 4.38 5.62
C PHE A 72 -7.34 4.74 4.60
N GLN A 73 -8.57 4.23 4.77
CA GLN A 73 -9.69 4.51 3.87
C GLN A 73 -9.97 6.01 3.79
N GLN A 74 -10.04 6.70 4.93
CA GLN A 74 -10.23 8.15 4.96
C GLN A 74 -9.11 8.90 4.26
N HIS A 75 -7.87 8.45 4.42
CA HIS A 75 -6.73 9.06 3.75
C HIS A 75 -6.80 8.85 2.23
N LEU A 76 -7.07 7.64 1.79
CA LEU A 76 -7.19 7.30 0.37
C LEU A 76 -8.34 8.05 -0.30
N GLN A 77 -9.51 8.10 0.34
CA GLN A 77 -10.67 8.85 -0.14
C GLN A 77 -10.38 10.35 -0.24
N ARG A 78 -9.61 10.91 0.70
CA ARG A 78 -9.19 12.31 0.64
C ARG A 78 -8.32 12.56 -0.60
N LEU A 79 -7.33 11.71 -0.84
CA LEU A 79 -6.47 11.83 -2.03
C LEU A 79 -7.24 11.65 -3.34
N CYS A 80 -8.24 10.77 -3.36
CA CYS A 80 -8.97 10.42 -4.57
C CYS A 80 -10.17 11.31 -4.88
N ARG A 81 -10.91 11.83 -3.89
CA ARG A 81 -12.22 12.48 -4.11
C ARG A 81 -12.19 14.00 -3.99
N THR A 82 -11.21 14.55 -3.28
CA THR A 82 -11.05 15.99 -3.15
C THR A 82 -10.31 16.58 -4.36
N ASP A 83 -10.36 17.90 -4.52
CA ASP A 83 -9.62 18.61 -5.58
C ASP A 83 -8.16 18.89 -5.19
N TYR A 84 -7.58 18.09 -4.27
CA TYR A 84 -6.14 18.12 -4.03
C TYR A 84 -5.40 17.79 -5.33
N CYS A 85 -4.29 18.49 -5.58
CA CYS A 85 -3.42 18.10 -6.68
C CYS A 85 -2.80 16.74 -6.33
N VAL A 86 -3.18 15.70 -7.07
CA VAL A 86 -2.56 14.37 -6.98
C VAL A 86 -2.17 13.95 -8.39
N ASN A 87 -0.90 14.10 -8.73
CA ASN A 87 -0.39 13.74 -10.06
C ASN A 87 -0.21 12.23 -10.15
N ASN A 88 0.66 11.68 -9.30
CA ASN A 88 0.87 10.25 -9.17
C ASN A 88 0.49 9.81 -7.76
N LEU A 89 -0.41 8.85 -7.65
CA LEU A 89 -0.73 8.16 -6.41
C LEU A 89 -0.13 6.76 -6.44
N VAL A 90 0.86 6.49 -5.60
CA VAL A 90 1.42 5.14 -5.42
C VAL A 90 0.76 4.48 -4.22
N ILE A 91 0.23 3.29 -4.39
CA ILE A 91 -0.36 2.49 -3.31
C ILE A 91 0.44 1.20 -3.22
N TYR A 92 0.96 0.87 -2.04
CA TYR A 92 1.68 -0.37 -1.80
C TYR A 92 0.99 -1.15 -0.69
N LEU A 93 0.48 -2.34 -1.02
CA LEU A 93 -0.27 -3.20 -0.10
C LEU A 93 0.52 -4.48 0.15
N ARG A 94 1.04 -4.66 1.37
CA ARG A 94 1.75 -5.85 1.82
C ARG A 94 1.15 -6.39 3.10
N SER A 95 0.13 -7.22 2.96
CA SER A 95 -0.50 -7.92 4.08
C SER A 95 -0.81 -9.36 3.69
N PRO A 96 -0.99 -10.29 4.65
CA PRO A 96 -1.65 -11.54 4.36
C PRO A 96 -3.03 -11.26 3.76
N ALA A 97 -3.46 -12.13 2.86
CA ALA A 97 -4.78 -12.05 2.27
C ALA A 97 -5.52 -13.38 2.46
N LEU A 98 -6.83 -13.28 2.61
CA LEU A 98 -7.76 -14.39 2.55
C LEU A 98 -7.88 -14.91 1.11
N LEU A 99 -8.53 -16.07 0.95
CA LEU A 99 -8.67 -16.75 -0.36
C LEU A 99 -9.49 -15.95 -1.38
N ASP A 100 -10.34 -15.05 -0.92
CA ASP A 100 -11.10 -14.11 -1.75
C ASP A 100 -10.26 -12.90 -2.20
N GLY A 101 -9.08 -12.69 -1.61
CA GLY A 101 -8.21 -11.54 -1.83
C GLY A 101 -8.37 -10.44 -0.79
N SER A 102 -9.22 -10.59 0.23
CA SER A 102 -9.34 -9.60 1.30
C SER A 102 -8.06 -9.53 2.12
N LEU A 103 -7.48 -8.34 2.26
CA LEU A 103 -6.26 -8.12 3.04
C LEU A 103 -6.59 -8.12 4.52
N LEU A 104 -5.82 -8.85 5.32
CA LEU A 104 -5.89 -8.75 6.77
C LEU A 104 -5.03 -7.59 7.24
N LEU A 105 -5.65 -6.60 7.88
CA LEU A 105 -4.98 -5.39 8.32
C LEU A 105 -4.42 -5.55 9.73
N TRP A 106 -5.22 -5.42 10.77
CA TRP A 106 -4.79 -5.58 12.17
C TRP A 106 -5.95 -6.01 13.06
N ASP A 107 -5.69 -6.98 13.93
CA ASP A 107 -6.53 -7.43 15.04
C ASP A 107 -6.58 -6.32 16.11
N PHE A 108 -7.45 -5.34 15.90
CA PHE A 108 -7.46 -4.14 16.74
C PHE A 108 -8.21 -4.36 18.04
N ASN A 109 -9.13 -5.31 18.07
CA ASN A 109 -9.92 -5.66 19.24
C ASN A 109 -9.28 -6.80 20.07
N ASN A 110 -8.28 -7.48 19.51
CA ASN A 110 -7.50 -8.56 20.12
C ASN A 110 -8.38 -9.74 20.57
N ASP A 111 -9.42 -10.05 19.80
CA ASP A 111 -10.32 -11.19 20.04
C ASP A 111 -9.90 -12.45 19.28
N TYR A 112 -8.90 -12.35 18.39
CA TYR A 112 -8.43 -13.43 17.53
C TYR A 112 -9.51 -14.04 16.64
N ASP A 113 -10.53 -13.25 16.28
CA ASP A 113 -11.54 -13.61 15.29
C ASP A 113 -11.59 -12.55 14.20
N VAL A 114 -11.36 -12.98 12.95
CA VAL A 114 -11.26 -12.03 11.84
C VAL A 114 -12.63 -11.39 11.62
N SER A 115 -12.69 -10.07 11.75
CA SER A 115 -13.91 -9.30 11.53
C SER A 115 -13.82 -8.38 10.32
N ARG A 116 -14.98 -7.90 9.84
CA ARG A 116 -15.06 -6.97 8.69
C ARG A 116 -14.30 -5.66 8.90
N ASP A 117 -14.06 -5.25 10.14
CA ASP A 117 -13.33 -4.03 10.45
C ASP A 117 -11.80 -4.23 10.38
N GLU A 118 -11.36 -5.48 10.24
CA GLU A 118 -9.96 -5.93 10.20
C GLU A 118 -9.54 -6.44 8.83
N GLU A 119 -10.53 -6.72 7.97
CA GLU A 119 -10.35 -7.05 6.57
C GLU A 119 -10.44 -5.79 5.69
N TYR A 120 -9.70 -5.75 4.59
CA TYR A 120 -9.91 -4.78 3.52
C TYR A 120 -10.13 -5.51 2.20
N SER A 121 -11.37 -5.47 1.71
CA SER A 121 -11.81 -6.34 0.62
C SER A 121 -11.45 -5.78 -0.77
N PRO A 122 -11.44 -6.63 -1.82
CA PRO A 122 -11.29 -6.16 -3.19
C PRO A 122 -12.37 -5.14 -3.60
N GLU A 123 -13.61 -5.30 -3.12
CA GLU A 123 -14.72 -4.38 -3.37
C GLU A 123 -14.50 -3.02 -2.70
N GLU A 124 -13.95 -2.99 -1.48
CA GLU A 124 -13.61 -1.75 -0.80
C GLU A 124 -12.50 -0.99 -1.53
N LEU A 125 -11.46 -1.70 -1.99
CA LEU A 125 -10.40 -1.11 -2.81
C LEU A 125 -10.92 -0.55 -4.13
N LEU A 126 -11.79 -1.28 -4.81
CA LEU A 126 -12.45 -0.79 -6.01
C LEU A 126 -13.32 0.45 -5.71
N ALA A 127 -14.10 0.44 -4.63
CA ALA A 127 -14.96 1.56 -4.25
C ALA A 127 -14.14 2.82 -3.92
N ASP A 128 -13.01 2.67 -3.25
CA ASP A 128 -12.11 3.78 -2.91
C ASP A 128 -11.42 4.37 -4.16
N LEU A 129 -11.13 3.55 -5.17
CA LEU A 129 -10.43 3.96 -6.39
C LEU A 129 -11.32 4.31 -7.59
N SER A 130 -12.57 3.85 -7.63
CA SER A 130 -13.48 3.97 -8.80
C SER A 130 -13.74 5.39 -9.27
N GLN A 131 -13.59 6.38 -8.38
CA GLN A 131 -13.78 7.80 -8.67
C GLN A 131 -12.53 8.62 -8.36
N CYS A 132 -11.35 7.99 -8.41
CA CYS A 132 -10.11 8.66 -8.06
C CYS A 132 -9.72 9.70 -9.11
N LYS A 133 -9.67 10.97 -8.68
CA LYS A 133 -9.29 12.14 -9.50
C LYS A 133 -7.78 12.27 -9.73
N ALA A 134 -6.96 11.43 -9.10
CA ALA A 134 -5.52 11.41 -9.33
C ALA A 134 -5.23 11.18 -10.82
N ARG A 135 -4.24 11.89 -11.39
CA ARG A 135 -3.94 11.75 -12.83
C ARG A 135 -3.47 10.34 -13.19
N ARG A 136 -2.72 9.70 -12.30
CA ARG A 136 -2.31 8.29 -12.39
C ARG A 136 -2.28 7.67 -11.01
N VAL A 137 -2.77 6.44 -10.90
CA VAL A 137 -2.66 5.59 -9.71
C VAL A 137 -1.82 4.37 -10.10
N VAL A 138 -0.85 4.00 -9.26
CA VAL A 138 -0.07 2.77 -9.42
C VAL A 138 -0.22 1.96 -8.14
N VAL A 139 -0.81 0.78 -8.25
CA VAL A 139 -1.04 -0.13 -7.13
C VAL A 139 -0.08 -1.30 -7.19
N PHE A 140 0.73 -1.43 -6.17
CA PHE A 140 1.64 -2.56 -5.94
C PHE A 140 1.01 -3.49 -4.91
N LEU A 141 0.63 -4.68 -5.37
CA LEU A 141 0.02 -5.70 -4.54
C LEU A 141 1.06 -6.75 -4.21
N ASP A 142 1.62 -6.66 -3.02
CA ASP A 142 2.69 -7.53 -2.52
C ASP A 142 2.16 -8.40 -1.37
N SER A 143 1.09 -9.14 -1.69
CA SER A 143 0.27 -9.90 -0.76
C SER A 143 -0.04 -11.27 -1.36
N ASN A 144 -0.44 -12.25 -0.55
CA ASN A 144 -0.94 -13.53 -1.07
C ASN A 144 -2.15 -13.30 -1.96
N PHE A 145 -2.36 -14.17 -2.96
CA PHE A 145 -3.50 -14.06 -3.89
C PHE A 145 -3.68 -12.70 -4.58
N ALA A 146 -2.59 -11.90 -4.71
CA ALA A 146 -2.63 -10.51 -5.16
C ALA A 146 -3.37 -10.29 -6.49
N GLU A 147 -3.26 -11.22 -7.42
CA GLU A 147 -3.97 -11.16 -8.70
C GLU A 147 -5.50 -11.09 -8.55
N ARG A 148 -6.09 -11.59 -7.45
CA ARG A 148 -7.54 -11.47 -7.19
C ARG A 148 -7.96 -10.03 -6.94
N LEU A 149 -7.16 -9.27 -6.18
CA LEU A 149 -7.39 -7.83 -6.03
C LEU A 149 -7.09 -7.09 -7.32
N ALA A 150 -6.03 -7.51 -8.03
CA ALA A 150 -5.59 -6.84 -9.25
C ALA A 150 -6.69 -6.81 -10.32
N GLU A 151 -7.45 -7.89 -10.47
CA GLU A 151 -8.53 -7.98 -11.44
C GLU A 151 -9.64 -6.95 -11.24
N GLN A 152 -9.97 -6.61 -9.99
CA GLN A 152 -11.00 -5.60 -9.70
C GLN A 152 -10.61 -4.21 -10.21
N LEU A 153 -9.32 -3.96 -10.39
CA LEU A 153 -8.80 -2.63 -10.69
C LEU A 153 -8.40 -2.44 -12.15
N ARG A 154 -8.35 -3.52 -12.96
CA ARG A 154 -7.86 -3.47 -14.35
C ARG A 154 -8.69 -2.60 -15.28
N ASP A 155 -9.97 -2.48 -14.98
CA ASP A 155 -10.91 -1.71 -15.80
C ASP A 155 -10.95 -0.22 -15.41
N LEU A 156 -10.20 0.19 -14.38
CA LEU A 156 -10.13 1.59 -13.98
C LEU A 156 -9.17 2.39 -14.90
N PRO A 157 -9.63 3.51 -15.47
CA PRO A 157 -8.96 4.16 -16.61
C PRO A 157 -7.60 4.78 -16.29
N ASN A 158 -7.35 5.14 -15.04
CA ASN A 158 -6.14 5.81 -14.57
C ASN A 158 -5.30 4.93 -13.62
N VAL A 159 -5.64 3.65 -13.47
CA VAL A 159 -4.99 2.74 -12.51
C VAL A 159 -4.11 1.74 -13.26
N ALA A 160 -2.85 1.64 -12.85
CA ALA A 160 -1.95 0.56 -13.22
C ALA A 160 -1.71 -0.33 -12.01
N VAL A 161 -1.73 -1.66 -12.19
CA VAL A 161 -1.58 -2.61 -11.09
C VAL A 161 -0.45 -3.58 -11.37
N LEU A 162 0.38 -3.82 -10.36
CA LEU A 162 1.43 -4.83 -10.36
C LEU A 162 1.20 -5.78 -9.19
N ALA A 163 0.97 -7.06 -9.50
CA ALA A 163 0.75 -8.11 -8.50
C ALA A 163 2.00 -8.99 -8.34
N ALA A 164 2.43 -9.21 -7.10
CA ALA A 164 3.59 -10.04 -6.76
C ALA A 164 3.27 -11.54 -6.75
N SER A 165 2.00 -11.92 -6.71
CA SER A 165 1.56 -13.32 -6.66
C SER A 165 0.33 -13.56 -7.56
N SER A 166 0.16 -14.80 -8.00
CA SER A 166 -1.00 -15.23 -8.79
C SER A 166 -2.21 -15.51 -7.90
N LYS A 167 -3.39 -15.75 -8.51
CA LYS A 167 -4.67 -15.93 -7.79
C LYS A 167 -4.73 -17.12 -6.85
N ASN A 168 -3.83 -18.10 -7.03
CA ASN A 168 -3.83 -19.37 -6.31
C ASN A 168 -2.52 -19.62 -5.57
N ASN A 169 -1.60 -18.65 -5.57
CA ASN A 169 -0.29 -18.81 -4.96
C ASN A 169 -0.10 -17.82 -3.82
N TYR A 170 0.63 -18.28 -2.82
CA TYR A 170 1.28 -17.43 -1.83
C TYR A 170 2.28 -16.51 -2.53
N ALA A 171 2.42 -15.29 -2.03
CA ALA A 171 3.46 -14.38 -2.47
C ALA A 171 4.82 -14.95 -2.06
N PRO A 172 5.77 -15.15 -2.99
CA PRO A 172 7.14 -15.45 -2.63
C PRO A 172 7.70 -14.27 -1.85
N ASP A 173 8.58 -14.54 -0.87
CA ASP A 173 9.13 -13.52 0.00
C ASP A 173 9.67 -12.32 -0.80
N SER A 174 8.99 -11.19 -0.67
CA SER A 174 9.50 -9.84 -0.93
C SER A 174 9.92 -9.48 -2.37
N LEU A 175 9.60 -10.30 -3.39
CA LEU A 175 9.99 -10.08 -4.79
C LEU A 175 9.69 -8.67 -5.31
N MET A 176 8.52 -8.11 -4.98
CA MET A 176 8.18 -6.75 -5.42
C MET A 176 9.12 -5.72 -4.78
N SER A 177 9.31 -5.78 -3.47
CA SER A 177 10.19 -4.86 -2.74
C SER A 177 11.68 -5.04 -3.09
N GLU A 178 12.12 -6.26 -3.39
CA GLU A 178 13.54 -6.58 -3.61
C GLU A 178 13.97 -6.46 -5.06
N VAL A 179 13.12 -6.86 -6.01
CA VAL A 179 13.48 -6.91 -7.43
C VAL A 179 12.98 -5.68 -8.15
N PHE A 180 11.72 -5.30 -7.97
CA PHE A 180 11.14 -4.18 -8.70
C PHE A 180 11.64 -2.84 -8.14
N PHE A 181 11.45 -2.58 -6.86
CA PHE A 181 11.80 -1.28 -6.28
C PHE A 181 13.31 -1.01 -6.26
N SER A 182 14.13 -2.04 -6.04
CA SER A 182 15.60 -1.88 -6.10
C SER A 182 16.11 -1.51 -7.49
N ASN A 183 15.43 -1.92 -8.55
CA ASN A 183 15.89 -1.72 -9.94
C ASN A 183 15.14 -0.60 -10.70
N SER A 184 14.11 0.02 -10.11
CA SER A 184 13.21 0.93 -10.84
C SER A 184 13.63 2.40 -10.74
N SER A 185 14.13 3.02 -11.81
CA SER A 185 14.39 4.48 -11.84
C SER A 185 13.19 5.35 -12.25
N HIS A 186 12.05 4.76 -12.62
CA HIS A 186 10.98 5.44 -13.38
C HIS A 186 9.68 5.71 -12.61
N LEU A 187 9.68 5.68 -11.28
CA LEU A 187 8.48 5.94 -10.47
C LEU A 187 8.14 7.43 -10.34
N ALA A 188 9.07 8.32 -10.65
CA ALA A 188 8.80 9.75 -10.78
C ALA A 188 8.18 10.07 -12.14
N SER A 189 7.24 11.02 -12.18
CA SER A 189 6.85 11.66 -13.44
C SER A 189 8.10 12.09 -14.22
N PRO A 190 8.14 11.91 -15.55
CA PRO A 190 9.18 12.54 -16.36
C PRO A 190 9.01 14.05 -16.18
N GLY A 191 9.93 14.67 -15.44
CA GLY A 191 10.02 16.10 -15.34
C GLY A 191 10.20 16.68 -16.74
N ASP A 192 9.42 17.71 -17.05
CA ASP A 192 9.59 18.56 -18.21
C ASP A 192 11.04 19.09 -18.24
N SER A 193 11.90 18.44 -19.01
CA SER A 193 13.16 19.03 -19.46
C SER A 193 12.86 20.05 -20.55
N ARG A 194 12.34 21.21 -20.15
CA ARG A 194 12.34 22.44 -20.95
C ARG A 194 12.67 23.64 -20.06
N ALA A 195 13.96 23.94 -19.95
CA ALA A 195 14.58 25.25 -20.18
C ALA A 195 16.09 25.12 -20.04
#